data_AF-A0A945LIH3-F1
#
_entry.id   AF-A0A945LIH3-F1
#
_cell.length_a   1.000
_cell.length_b   1.000
_cell.length_c   1.000
_cell.angle_alpha   90.00
_cell.angle_beta   90.00
_cell.angle_gamma   90.00
#
_symmetry.space_group_name_H-M   'P 1'
#
loop_
_entity.id
_entity.type
_entity.pdbx_description
1 polymer ?
#
loop_
_entity_poly.entity_id
_entity_poly.type
_entity_poly.pdbx_seq_one_letter_code
_entity_poly.pdbx_strand_id
1 'polypeptide(L)'
;IISFNSLFDYVDYFVVNVSSPNTPGLRDLQEKEPLTNLLISLQEINNNKEKRKAILLKIAPDLNDGQLDDIIQIVKNTKIDGVIATNTTISRNGLKTDKTKVDSIGNGGLSGKPVSKRSTEVIKYLSEKSDKAFPIIGVGGIHSEEDALEKLDAGASLIQIYTGFIYEGPSLVKRINKAILKR
;
A
#
# COMPACT_ATOMS: atom_id res chain seq x y z
N ILE A 1 -14.69 -11.01 -6.63
CA ILE A 1 -14.87 -12.49 -6.71
C ILE A 1 -14.41 -13.07 -8.05
N ILE A 2 -14.94 -12.61 -9.19
CA ILE A 2 -14.60 -13.15 -10.53
C ILE A 2 -13.08 -13.21 -10.75
N SER A 3 -12.38 -12.08 -10.62
CA SER A 3 -10.92 -12.01 -10.80
C SER A 3 -10.14 -12.93 -9.85
N PHE A 4 -10.64 -13.12 -8.63
CA PHE A 4 -9.99 -14.01 -7.65
C PHE A 4 -10.02 -15.46 -8.11
N ASN A 5 -11.18 -15.94 -8.57
CA ASN A 5 -11.32 -17.31 -9.08
C ASN A 5 -10.57 -17.50 -10.40
N SER A 6 -10.67 -16.55 -11.33
CA SER A 6 -10.04 -16.67 -12.66
C SER A 6 -8.52 -16.64 -12.62
N LEU A 7 -7.92 -15.96 -11.64
CA LEU A 7 -6.46 -15.80 -11.54
C LEU A 7 -5.81 -16.69 -10.47
N PHE A 8 -6.59 -17.48 -9.73
CA PHE A 8 -6.15 -18.17 -8.52
C PHE A 8 -4.89 -19.03 -8.73
N ASP A 9 -4.89 -19.81 -9.81
CA ASP A 9 -3.83 -20.78 -10.08
C ASP A 9 -2.55 -20.15 -10.67
N TYR A 10 -2.59 -18.85 -10.99
CA TYR A 10 -1.53 -18.16 -11.74
C TYR A 10 -0.70 -17.18 -10.90
N VAL A 11 -1.10 -16.95 -9.64
CA VAL A 11 -0.47 -15.92 -8.78
C VAL A 11 -0.02 -16.50 -7.45
N ASP A 12 0.98 -15.87 -6.83
CA ASP A 12 1.42 -16.22 -5.47
C ASP A 12 0.54 -15.57 -4.39
N TYR A 13 0.01 -14.37 -4.67
CA TYR A 13 -0.83 -13.61 -3.75
C TYR A 13 -1.79 -12.70 -4.51
N PHE A 14 -2.85 -12.29 -3.82
CA PHE A 14 -3.82 -11.31 -4.27
C PHE A 14 -3.70 -10.01 -3.50
N VAL A 15 -4.03 -8.91 -4.18
CA VAL A 15 -4.16 -7.60 -3.56
C VAL A 15 -5.56 -7.06 -3.81
N VAL A 16 -6.29 -6.77 -2.73
CA VAL A 16 -7.54 -6.03 -2.79
C VAL A 16 -7.20 -4.55 -2.75
N ASN A 17 -7.53 -3.83 -3.83
CA ASN A 17 -7.23 -2.41 -3.98
C ASN A 17 -8.51 -1.58 -3.90
N VAL A 18 -8.69 -0.89 -2.78
CA VAL A 18 -9.80 0.06 -2.53
C VAL A 18 -9.30 1.51 -2.41
N SER A 19 -8.05 1.78 -2.83
CA SER A 19 -7.35 3.04 -2.55
C SER A 19 -7.10 3.95 -3.77
N SER A 20 -7.53 3.55 -4.96
CA SER A 20 -7.41 4.38 -6.18
C SER A 20 -8.20 5.68 -6.02
N PRO A 21 -7.58 6.86 -6.25
CA PRO A 21 -8.31 8.13 -6.33
C PRO A 21 -9.00 8.35 -7.68
N ASN A 22 -8.69 7.53 -8.69
CA ASN A 22 -9.12 7.75 -10.08
C ASN A 22 -10.44 7.04 -10.41
N THR A 23 -11.03 6.32 -9.46
CA THR A 23 -12.27 5.58 -9.64
C THR A 23 -13.31 6.18 -8.68
N PRO A 24 -14.31 6.93 -9.20
CA PRO A 24 -15.35 7.53 -8.37
C PRO A 24 -16.02 6.48 -7.46
N GLY A 25 -16.19 6.80 -6.18
CA GLY A 25 -16.83 5.94 -5.18
C GLY A 25 -16.00 4.75 -4.68
N LEU A 26 -14.81 4.48 -5.24
CA LEU A 26 -14.02 3.31 -4.80
C LEU A 26 -13.48 3.47 -3.39
N ARG A 27 -13.08 4.69 -3.00
CA ARG A 27 -12.55 4.96 -1.66
C ARG A 27 -13.63 4.84 -0.58
N ASP A 28 -14.90 4.94 -0.94
CA ASP A 28 -16.02 4.72 -0.01
C ASP A 28 -16.08 3.26 0.43
N LEU A 29 -15.57 2.32 -0.38
CA LEU A 29 -15.38 0.92 0.02
C LEU A 29 -14.25 0.72 1.04
N GLN A 30 -13.51 1.77 1.43
CA GLN A 30 -12.61 1.69 2.60
C GLN A 30 -13.36 1.83 3.93
N GLU A 31 -14.66 2.16 3.90
CA GLU A 31 -15.47 2.05 5.10
C GLU A 31 -15.44 0.63 5.65
N LYS A 32 -15.41 0.54 6.98
CA LYS A 32 -15.08 -0.68 7.72
C LYS A 32 -15.94 -1.87 7.36
N GLU A 33 -17.26 -1.69 7.31
CA GLU A 33 -18.21 -2.79 7.12
C GLU A 33 -18.18 -3.35 5.68
N PRO A 34 -18.35 -2.54 4.61
CA PRO A 34 -18.24 -3.05 3.23
C PRO A 34 -16.91 -3.75 2.96
N LEU A 35 -15.80 -3.18 3.45
CA LEU A 35 -14.48 -3.77 3.27
C LEU A 35 -14.35 -5.11 4.00
N THR A 36 -14.83 -5.18 5.24
CA THR A 36 -14.81 -6.43 6.03
C THR A 36 -15.60 -7.52 5.33
N ASN A 37 -16.80 -7.22 4.84
CA ASN A 37 -17.65 -8.18 4.14
C ASN A 37 -17.00 -8.72 2.86
N LEU A 38 -16.38 -7.82 2.06
CA LEU A 38 -15.64 -8.21 0.87
C LEU A 38 -14.47 -9.16 1.21
N LEU A 39 -13.67 -8.83 2.21
CA LEU A 39 -12.49 -9.61 2.58
C LEU A 39 -12.86 -10.97 3.21
N ILE A 40 -13.93 -11.03 4.02
CA ILE A 40 -14.47 -12.30 4.53
C ILE A 40 -14.90 -13.19 3.36
N SER A 41 -15.67 -12.65 2.42
CA SER A 41 -16.13 -13.41 1.24
C SER A 41 -14.97 -13.99 0.43
N LEU A 42 -13.88 -13.22 0.27
CA LEU A 42 -12.68 -13.71 -0.40
C LEU A 42 -11.96 -14.78 0.42
N GLN A 43 -11.85 -14.62 1.73
CA GLN A 43 -11.23 -15.60 2.61
C GLN A 43 -12.00 -16.91 2.69
N GLU A 44 -13.33 -16.88 2.69
CA GLU A 44 -14.17 -18.09 2.60
C GLU A 44 -13.87 -18.88 1.33
N ILE A 45 -13.79 -18.21 0.18
CA ILE A 45 -13.42 -18.85 -1.08
C ILE A 45 -11.98 -19.38 -1.00
N ASN A 46 -11.05 -18.59 -0.48
CA ASN A 46 -9.63 -18.94 -0.37
C ASN A 46 -9.40 -20.17 0.52
N ASN A 47 -10.15 -20.30 1.62
CA ASN A 47 -10.06 -21.42 2.55
C ASN A 47 -10.64 -22.72 1.98
N ASN A 48 -11.51 -22.63 0.97
CA ASN A 48 -12.03 -23.80 0.24
C ASN A 48 -11.10 -24.28 -0.88
N LYS A 49 -9.93 -23.65 -1.07
CA LYS A 49 -8.94 -24.05 -2.08
C LYS A 49 -7.91 -24.97 -1.43
N GLU A 50 -7.43 -25.96 -2.19
CA GLU A 50 -6.43 -26.93 -1.71
C GLU A 50 -5.19 -26.24 -1.15
N LYS A 51 -4.71 -25.20 -1.84
CA LYS A 51 -3.64 -24.31 -1.37
C LYS A 51 -4.12 -22.87 -1.40
N ARG A 52 -4.43 -22.33 -0.22
CA ARG A 52 -4.78 -20.91 -0.07
C ARG A 52 -3.66 -20.00 -0.58
N LYS A 53 -4.04 -18.83 -1.10
CA LYS A 53 -3.13 -17.76 -1.53
C LYS A 53 -3.15 -16.63 -0.52
N ALA A 54 -2.04 -15.91 -0.37
CA ALA A 54 -2.03 -14.75 0.52
C ALA A 54 -2.93 -13.64 -0.05
N ILE A 55 -3.71 -12.98 0.80
CA ILE A 55 -4.56 -11.83 0.44
C ILE A 55 -4.06 -10.62 1.20
N LEU A 56 -3.69 -9.56 0.49
CA LEU A 56 -3.25 -8.30 1.07
C LEU A 56 -4.24 -7.18 0.74
N LEU A 57 -4.34 -6.19 1.62
CA LEU A 57 -5.11 -4.97 1.40
C LEU A 57 -4.20 -3.80 1.04
N LYS A 58 -4.48 -3.08 -0.06
CA LYS A 58 -3.73 -1.86 -0.42
C LYS A 58 -4.50 -0.60 -0.05
N ILE A 59 -3.92 0.22 0.82
CA ILE A 59 -4.56 1.40 1.43
C ILE A 59 -4.03 2.73 0.87
N ALA A 60 -4.80 3.80 1.04
CA ALA A 60 -4.39 5.16 0.69
C ALA A 60 -3.50 5.78 1.80
N PRO A 61 -2.60 6.73 1.47
CA PRO A 61 -1.86 7.50 2.46
C PRO A 61 -2.71 8.58 3.15
N ASP A 62 -3.88 8.89 2.56
CA ASP A 62 -4.77 9.98 2.95
C ASP A 62 -5.78 9.56 4.03
N LEU A 63 -5.41 8.58 4.88
CA LEU A 63 -6.23 8.11 6.00
C LEU A 63 -5.83 8.82 7.28
N ASN A 64 -6.81 9.13 8.14
CA ASN A 64 -6.55 9.58 9.50
C ASN A 64 -6.30 8.38 10.44
N ASP A 65 -5.85 8.67 11.66
CA ASP A 65 -5.46 7.64 12.63
C ASP A 65 -6.61 6.68 12.99
N GLY A 66 -7.85 7.20 13.14
CA GLY A 66 -9.02 6.36 13.41
C GLY A 66 -9.35 5.41 12.24
N GLN A 67 -9.17 5.86 11.00
CA GLN A 67 -9.31 5.00 9.83
C GLN A 67 -8.19 3.96 9.76
N LEU A 68 -6.96 4.30 10.17
CA LEU A 68 -5.86 3.32 10.27
C LEU A 68 -6.12 2.28 11.36
N ASP A 69 -6.69 2.68 12.50
CA ASP A 69 -7.12 1.75 13.55
C ASP A 69 -8.21 0.80 13.04
N ASP A 70 -9.14 1.30 12.22
CA ASP A 70 -10.13 0.46 11.53
C ASP A 70 -9.45 -0.55 10.60
N ILE A 71 -8.43 -0.16 9.82
CA ILE A 71 -7.65 -1.10 8.99
C ILE A 71 -7.07 -2.22 9.85
N ILE A 72 -6.46 -1.91 11.00
CA ILE A 72 -5.90 -2.91 11.92
C ILE A 72 -6.99 -3.89 12.38
N GLN A 73 -8.16 -3.37 12.76
CA GLN A 73 -9.29 -4.20 13.18
C GLN A 73 -9.84 -5.07 12.05
N ILE A 74 -9.90 -4.55 10.81
CA ILE A 74 -10.33 -5.28 9.62
C ILE A 74 -9.38 -6.44 9.35
N VAL A 75 -8.06 -6.20 9.35
CA VAL A 75 -7.05 -7.26 9.17
C VAL A 75 -7.20 -8.32 10.25
N LYS A 76 -7.36 -7.91 11.52
CA LYS A 76 -7.57 -8.82 12.65
C LYS A 76 -8.82 -9.68 12.51
N ASN A 77 -9.92 -9.12 12.02
CA ASN A 77 -11.21 -9.81 11.89
C ASN A 77 -11.25 -10.74 10.68
N THR A 78 -10.78 -10.25 9.54
CA THR A 78 -10.82 -10.95 8.25
C THR A 78 -9.70 -11.98 8.11
N LYS A 79 -8.66 -11.88 8.93
CA LYS A 79 -7.47 -12.76 8.90
C LYS A 79 -6.74 -12.73 7.56
N ILE A 80 -6.82 -11.61 6.83
CA ILE A 80 -6.01 -11.41 5.62
C ILE A 80 -4.53 -11.28 6.00
N ASP A 81 -3.66 -11.56 5.05
CA ASP A 81 -2.27 -11.92 5.31
C ASP A 81 -1.32 -10.71 5.39
N GLY A 82 -1.81 -9.48 5.12
CA GLY A 82 -1.01 -8.27 5.29
C GLY A 82 -1.59 -7.02 4.63
N VAL A 83 -0.81 -5.94 4.68
CA VAL A 83 -1.20 -4.62 4.13
C VAL A 83 -0.10 -4.08 3.21
N ILE A 84 -0.50 -3.42 2.12
CA ILE A 84 0.38 -2.62 1.26
C ILE A 84 0.14 -1.15 1.56
N ALA A 85 1.13 -0.49 2.15
CA ALA A 85 1.08 0.91 2.55
C ALA A 85 2.18 1.70 1.81
N THR A 86 1.88 2.54 0.82
CA THR A 86 0.56 3.04 0.41
C THR A 86 0.38 3.16 -1.11
N ASN A 87 -0.83 3.49 -1.51
CA ASN A 87 -1.15 3.99 -2.85
C ASN A 87 -0.77 5.48 -3.01
N THR A 88 -1.21 6.13 -4.09
CA THR A 88 -1.00 7.55 -4.36
C THR A 88 -1.82 8.46 -3.43
N THR A 89 -1.33 9.68 -3.19
CA THR A 89 -2.05 10.74 -2.46
C THR A 89 -2.86 11.64 -3.40
N ILE A 90 -3.97 12.20 -2.92
CA ILE A 90 -4.67 13.31 -3.59
C ILE A 90 -4.13 14.68 -3.18
N SER A 91 -3.34 14.75 -2.11
CA SER A 91 -2.77 15.99 -1.63
C SER A 91 -1.81 16.59 -2.66
N ARG A 92 -1.93 17.90 -2.88
CA ARG A 92 -1.01 18.72 -3.67
C ARG A 92 -0.09 19.59 -2.79
N ASN A 93 -0.18 19.43 -1.47
CA ASN A 93 0.56 20.23 -0.52
C ASN A 93 2.07 19.97 -0.64
N GLY A 94 2.86 21.04 -0.58
CA GLY A 94 4.32 20.95 -0.66
C GLY A 94 4.88 20.77 -2.08
N LEU A 95 4.05 20.81 -3.12
CA LEU A 95 4.53 20.87 -4.49
C LEU A 95 5.20 22.23 -4.78
N LYS A 96 6.37 22.17 -5.42
CA LYS A 96 7.10 23.37 -5.90
C LYS A 96 6.57 23.89 -7.23
N THR A 97 5.88 23.04 -7.99
CA THR A 97 5.25 23.41 -9.26
C THR A 97 4.15 24.42 -9.01
N ASP A 98 4.06 25.44 -9.86
CA ASP A 98 3.04 26.48 -9.76
C ASP A 98 1.62 25.90 -9.70
N LYS A 99 0.78 26.49 -8.84
CA LYS A 99 -0.58 25.99 -8.58
C LYS A 99 -1.44 25.97 -9.84
N THR A 100 -1.37 26.99 -10.70
CA THR A 100 -2.17 27.03 -11.93
C THR A 100 -1.81 25.88 -12.87
N LYS A 101 -0.54 25.49 -12.90
CA LYS A 101 -0.06 24.32 -13.66
C LYS A 101 -0.47 23.01 -13.01
N VAL A 102 -0.47 22.92 -11.67
CA VAL A 102 -0.96 21.72 -10.97
C VAL A 102 -2.45 21.54 -11.22
N ASP A 103 -3.23 22.62 -11.14
CA ASP A 103 -4.68 22.60 -11.36
C ASP A 103 -5.01 22.19 -12.81
N SER A 104 -4.23 22.63 -13.80
CA SER A 104 -4.44 22.24 -15.21
C SER A 104 -4.09 20.79 -15.54
N ILE A 105 -3.24 20.13 -14.74
CA ILE A 105 -2.97 18.68 -14.86
C ILE A 105 -4.16 17.84 -14.37
N GLY A 106 -4.95 18.35 -13.42
CA GLY A 106 -6.18 17.71 -12.93
C GLY A 106 -6.01 16.83 -11.68
N ASN A 107 -7.05 16.05 -11.39
CA ASN A 107 -7.30 15.44 -10.07
C ASN A 107 -6.83 13.98 -9.93
N GLY A 108 -5.78 13.57 -10.65
CA GLY A 108 -5.22 12.22 -10.54
C GLY A 108 -4.37 12.00 -9.28
N GLY A 109 -4.06 10.74 -8.97
CA GLY A 109 -3.15 10.40 -7.87
C GLY A 109 -1.71 10.91 -8.03
N LEU A 110 -1.12 11.49 -6.98
CA LEU A 110 0.30 11.87 -6.91
C LEU A 110 1.15 10.74 -6.33
N SER A 111 2.28 10.46 -7.00
CA SER A 111 3.27 9.46 -6.59
C SER A 111 4.68 10.09 -6.47
N GLY A 112 5.68 9.28 -6.15
CA GLY A 112 7.09 9.70 -6.06
C GLY A 112 7.45 10.43 -4.77
N LYS A 113 8.56 11.17 -4.77
CA LYS A 113 9.10 11.86 -3.57
C LYS A 113 8.06 12.61 -2.72
N PRO A 114 7.06 13.33 -3.27
CA PRO A 114 6.07 14.02 -2.45
C PRO A 114 5.27 13.13 -1.47
N VAL A 115 5.09 11.84 -1.76
CA VAL A 115 4.38 10.91 -0.88
C VAL A 115 5.32 10.19 0.13
N SER A 116 6.64 10.38 0.02
CA SER A 116 7.62 9.59 0.79
C SER A 116 7.38 9.67 2.30
N LYS A 117 7.31 10.89 2.85
CA LYS A 117 7.13 11.12 4.29
C LYS A 117 5.84 10.51 4.80
N ARG A 118 4.70 10.84 4.18
CA ARG A 118 3.39 10.36 4.63
C ARG A 118 3.27 8.83 4.55
N SER A 119 3.83 8.22 3.50
CA SER A 119 3.82 6.75 3.40
C SER A 119 4.70 6.09 4.48
N THR A 120 5.86 6.66 4.85
CA THR A 120 6.64 6.18 6.01
C THR A 120 5.82 6.26 7.30
N GLU A 121 5.16 7.40 7.54
CA GLU A 121 4.34 7.61 8.75
C GLU A 121 3.22 6.58 8.87
N VAL A 122 2.52 6.28 7.77
CA VAL A 122 1.45 5.27 7.77
C VAL A 122 2.00 3.87 8.07
N ILE A 123 3.14 3.50 7.49
CA ILE A 123 3.79 2.20 7.77
C ILE A 123 4.14 2.10 9.24
N LYS A 124 4.78 3.14 9.79
CA LYS A 124 5.17 3.21 11.19
C LYS A 124 3.97 3.10 12.11
N TYR A 125 2.92 3.88 11.84
CA TYR A 125 1.68 3.86 12.60
C TYR A 125 1.08 2.45 12.64
N LEU A 126 0.90 1.81 11.47
CA LEU A 126 0.34 0.46 11.41
C LEU A 126 1.23 -0.55 12.13
N SER A 127 2.55 -0.49 11.95
CA SER A 127 3.49 -1.40 12.59
C SER A 127 3.44 -1.30 14.11
N GLU A 128 3.44 -0.08 14.66
CA GLU A 128 3.45 0.17 16.11
C GLU A 128 2.09 -0.15 16.74
N LYS A 129 1.00 0.34 16.13
CA LYS A 129 -0.35 0.18 16.69
C LYS A 129 -0.90 -1.24 16.58
N SER A 130 -0.46 -2.00 15.58
CA SER A 130 -0.81 -3.42 15.48
C SER A 130 0.12 -4.33 16.28
N ASP A 131 1.13 -3.79 16.97
CA ASP A 131 2.19 -4.58 17.62
C ASP A 131 2.81 -5.62 16.67
N LYS A 132 3.08 -5.20 15.43
CA LYS A 132 3.63 -6.04 14.34
C LYS A 132 2.81 -7.31 14.07
N ALA A 133 1.49 -7.28 14.29
CA ALA A 133 0.62 -8.45 14.14
C ALA A 133 0.49 -8.98 12.70
N PHE A 134 0.86 -8.20 11.69
CA PHE A 134 0.82 -8.60 10.28
C PHE A 134 1.94 -7.94 9.47
N PRO A 135 2.41 -8.57 8.38
CA PRO A 135 3.43 -7.97 7.53
C PRO A 135 2.90 -6.77 6.74
N ILE A 136 3.76 -5.77 6.56
CA ILE A 136 3.48 -4.57 5.79
C ILE A 136 4.44 -4.51 4.60
N ILE A 137 3.90 -4.31 3.40
CA ILE A 137 4.69 -3.97 2.21
C ILE A 137 4.71 -2.44 2.07
N GLY A 138 5.88 -1.84 2.27
CA GLY A 138 6.11 -0.40 2.23
C GLY A 138 6.28 0.13 0.80
N VAL A 139 5.50 1.15 0.44
CA VAL A 139 5.45 1.72 -0.92
C VAL A 139 5.22 3.22 -0.83
N GLY A 140 5.92 3.99 -1.66
CA GLY A 140 5.72 5.43 -1.79
C GLY A 140 7.02 6.21 -1.64
N GLY A 141 7.39 6.94 -2.70
CA GLY A 141 8.51 7.89 -2.65
C GLY A 141 9.90 7.29 -2.46
N ILE A 142 10.09 6.00 -2.74
CA ILE A 142 11.41 5.33 -2.70
C ILE A 142 12.18 5.65 -3.98
N HIS A 143 13.21 6.48 -3.87
CA HIS A 143 14.13 6.91 -4.93
C HIS A 143 15.60 6.63 -4.58
N SER A 144 15.93 6.30 -3.34
CA SER A 144 17.28 5.92 -2.95
C SER A 144 17.29 4.72 -2.00
N GLU A 145 18.49 4.24 -1.74
CA GLU A 145 18.81 3.26 -0.72
C GLU A 145 18.30 3.70 0.66
N GLU A 146 18.51 4.96 1.03
CA GLU A 146 18.07 5.52 2.30
C GLU A 146 16.55 5.50 2.43
N ASP A 147 15.80 5.89 1.39
CA ASP A 147 14.33 5.83 1.43
C ASP A 147 13.83 4.40 1.63
N ALA A 148 14.49 3.41 1.01
CA ALA A 148 14.13 2.01 1.14
C ALA A 148 14.38 1.49 2.56
N LEU A 149 15.54 1.82 3.12
CA LEU A 149 15.92 1.45 4.48
C LEU A 149 15.01 2.13 5.52
N GLU A 150 14.63 3.39 5.31
CA GLU A 150 13.70 4.12 6.18
C GLU A 150 12.33 3.41 6.25
N LYS A 151 11.83 2.90 5.11
CA LYS A 151 10.55 2.16 5.07
C LYS A 151 10.64 0.83 5.83
N LEU A 152 11.77 0.13 5.72
CA LEU A 152 12.01 -1.11 6.47
C LEU A 152 12.13 -0.82 7.98
N ASP A 153 12.83 0.25 8.37
CA ASP A 153 12.97 0.66 9.78
C ASP A 153 11.65 1.12 10.38
N ALA A 154 10.76 1.70 9.57
CA ALA A 154 9.40 2.01 9.96
C ALA A 154 8.53 0.76 10.21
N GLY A 155 9.00 -0.44 9.89
CA GLY A 155 8.30 -1.70 10.16
C GLY A 155 7.78 -2.42 8.92
N ALA A 156 8.10 -1.96 7.70
CA ALA A 156 7.81 -2.74 6.51
C ALA A 156 8.65 -4.02 6.47
N SER A 157 8.01 -5.14 6.12
CA SER A 157 8.67 -6.43 5.90
C SER A 157 9.23 -6.56 4.47
N LEU A 158 8.58 -5.90 3.51
CA LEU A 158 8.97 -5.82 2.11
C LEU A 158 8.75 -4.40 1.59
N ILE A 159 9.32 -4.07 0.43
CA ILE A 159 9.10 -2.76 -0.22
C ILE A 159 8.75 -2.91 -1.71
N GLN A 160 8.02 -1.95 -2.26
CA GLN A 160 7.77 -1.83 -3.70
C GLN A 160 8.19 -0.45 -4.21
N ILE A 161 8.68 -0.40 -5.44
CA ILE A 161 9.10 0.83 -6.11
C ILE A 161 8.28 1.05 -7.40
N TYR A 162 8.07 2.32 -7.75
CA TYR A 162 7.51 2.71 -9.05
C TYR A 162 8.17 3.99 -9.55
N THR A 163 7.78 5.15 -9.02
CA THR A 163 8.24 6.45 -9.55
C THR A 163 9.76 6.61 -9.49
N GLY A 164 10.41 6.14 -8.41
CA GLY A 164 11.86 6.13 -8.31
C GLY A 164 12.52 5.28 -9.41
N PHE A 165 11.91 4.18 -9.84
CA PHE A 165 12.45 3.39 -10.95
C PHE A 165 12.47 4.19 -12.27
N ILE A 166 11.47 5.04 -12.50
CA ILE A 166 11.39 5.89 -13.70
C ILE A 166 12.52 6.91 -13.73
N TYR A 167 12.80 7.58 -12.60
CA TYR A 167 13.76 8.68 -12.54
C TYR A 167 15.21 8.22 -12.30
N GLU A 168 15.41 7.13 -11.55
CA GLU A 168 16.73 6.65 -11.11
C GLU A 168 17.23 5.45 -11.94
N GLY A 169 16.36 4.92 -12.79
CA GLY A 169 16.62 3.80 -13.66
C GLY A 169 16.76 2.45 -12.95
N PRO A 170 17.07 1.38 -13.70
CA PRO A 170 17.09 0.01 -13.19
C PRO A 170 18.19 -0.25 -12.14
N SER A 171 19.22 0.60 -12.09
CA SER A 171 20.29 0.46 -11.10
C SER A 171 19.81 0.66 -9.66
N LEU A 172 18.70 1.38 -9.45
CA LEU A 172 18.10 1.63 -8.13
C LEU A 172 17.87 0.32 -7.35
N VAL A 173 17.29 -0.70 -8.00
CA VAL A 173 17.02 -2.00 -7.36
C VAL A 173 18.30 -2.66 -6.86
N LYS A 174 19.34 -2.67 -7.69
CA LYS A 174 20.63 -3.27 -7.32
C LYS A 174 21.29 -2.53 -6.17
N ARG A 175 21.19 -1.19 -6.15
CA ARG A 175 21.75 -0.39 -5.07
C ARG A 175 21.01 -0.61 -3.75
N ILE A 176 19.68 -0.61 -3.77
CA ILE A 176 18.84 -0.92 -2.59
C ILE A 176 19.21 -2.29 -2.02
N ASN A 177 19.26 -3.34 -2.86
CA ASN A 177 19.63 -4.68 -2.40
C ASN A 177 21.04 -4.74 -1.79
N LYS A 178 22.02 -4.03 -2.38
CA LYS A 178 23.37 -3.93 -1.80
C LYS A 178 23.37 -3.20 -0.46
N ALA A 179 22.53 -2.19 -0.27
CA ALA A 179 22.41 -1.48 1.00
C ALA A 179 21.76 -2.36 2.09
N ILE A 180 20.71 -3.12 1.73
CA ILE A 180 20.05 -4.07 2.63
C ILE A 180 21.04 -5.15 3.10
N LEU A 181 21.86 -5.70 2.19
CA LEU A 181 22.86 -6.73 2.52
C LEU A 181 24.03 -6.24 3.40
N LYS A 182 24.21 -4.92 3.53
CA LYS A 182 25.29 -4.32 4.35
C LYS A 182 24.86 -4.03 5.79
N ARG A 183 23.58 -4.23 6.12
CA ARG A 183 23.07 -4.15 7.49
C ARG A 183 23.51 -5.37 8.29
#